data_AF-A0A3B1KIF3-F1
#
_entry.id   AF-A0A3B1KIF3-F1
#
_cell.length_a   1.000
_cell.length_b   1.000
_cell.length_c   1.000
_cell.angle_alpha   90.00
_cell.angle_beta   90.00
_cell.angle_gamma   90.00
#
_symmetry.space_group_name_H-M   'P 1'
#
loop_
_entity.id
_entity.type
_entity.pdbx_description
1 polymer ?
#
loop_
_entity_poly.entity_id
_entity_poly.type
_entity_poly.pdbx_seq_one_letter_code
_entity_poly.pdbx_strand_id
1 'polypeptide(L)'
;MDPRGYGVFTVDQISGTIAANSSLTLHLRFRPHHSIAYHRRTACLILHREPLFLDLIGTCHSEQLKPAILCPRHLRVYRLNLLRGLTCYPPDILSAMLDEHKLQLDEKGGLVLQEDTAFFPLPHVTVQPSELTFYAGPASQSVSITNHTKGKLTLLWTPASDSPFSIGPLSCDLSPLKSTDFRVTYTPRQHNIFHAAQLECFAVYKVNRASREQCSSLTG
;
A
#
# COMPACT_ATOMS: atom_id res chain seq x y z
N MET A 1 9.36 -11.34 0.24
CA MET A 1 10.18 -10.19 0.67
C MET A 1 11.29 -10.02 -0.34
N ASP A 2 11.60 -8.79 -0.75
CA ASP A 2 12.67 -8.50 -1.71
C ASP A 2 14.05 -8.84 -1.09
N PRO A 3 14.84 -9.76 -1.68
CA PRO A 3 16.17 -10.12 -1.19
C PRO A 3 17.17 -8.96 -1.18
N ARG A 4 16.95 -7.91 -1.99
CA ARG A 4 17.88 -6.77 -2.13
C ARG A 4 17.48 -5.55 -1.30
N GLY A 5 16.32 -5.58 -0.64
CA GLY A 5 16.00 -4.71 0.49
C GLY A 5 15.71 -3.23 0.17
N TYR A 6 14.97 -2.96 -0.91
CA TYR A 6 14.68 -1.57 -1.30
C TYR A 6 13.29 -1.04 -0.91
N GLY A 7 12.44 -1.90 -0.34
CA GLY A 7 11.13 -1.48 0.17
C GLY A 7 11.22 -0.69 1.47
N VAL A 8 10.13 -0.02 1.85
CA VAL A 8 10.04 0.76 3.10
C VAL A 8 10.25 -0.11 4.33
N PHE A 9 9.79 -1.37 4.30
CA PHE A 9 10.08 -2.37 5.33
C PHE A 9 10.99 -3.45 4.76
N THR A 10 12.09 -3.72 5.46
CA THR A 10 13.05 -4.77 5.09
C THR A 10 13.28 -5.70 6.26
N VAL A 11 13.55 -6.97 5.96
CA VAL A 11 13.94 -7.98 6.95
C VAL A 11 15.37 -8.43 6.64
N ASP A 12 16.16 -8.69 7.67
CA ASP A 12 17.54 -9.18 7.56
C ASP A 12 17.63 -10.59 6.95
N GLN A 13 16.66 -11.45 7.24
CA GLN A 13 16.59 -12.82 6.74
C GLN A 13 15.23 -13.10 6.09
N ILE A 14 15.25 -13.55 4.83
CA ILE A 14 14.04 -13.82 4.03
C ILE A 14 13.62 -15.29 4.05
N SER A 15 14.49 -16.20 4.50
CA SER A 15 14.24 -17.64 4.61
C SER A 15 15.15 -18.27 5.65
N GLY A 16 14.72 -19.36 6.27
CA GLY A 16 15.48 -20.07 7.29
C GLY A 16 14.77 -21.32 7.77
N THR A 17 15.41 -22.04 8.68
CA THR A 17 14.84 -23.22 9.37
C THR A 17 14.80 -22.95 10.86
N ILE A 18 13.72 -23.37 11.51
CA ILE A 18 13.54 -23.30 12.95
C ILE A 18 13.51 -24.72 13.52
N ALA A 19 14.29 -24.96 14.57
CA ALA A 19 14.33 -26.26 15.22
C ALA A 19 13.09 -26.48 16.08
N ALA A 20 12.83 -27.75 16.45
CA ALA A 20 11.74 -28.08 17.36
C ALA A 20 11.92 -27.34 18.70
N ASN A 21 10.85 -26.71 19.18
CA ASN A 21 10.82 -25.95 20.43
C ASN A 21 11.85 -24.80 20.52
N SER A 22 12.28 -24.25 19.38
CA SER A 22 13.15 -23.08 19.35
C SER A 22 12.42 -21.84 18.81
N SER A 23 13.02 -20.67 19.04
CA SER A 23 12.57 -19.38 18.53
C SER A 23 13.65 -18.75 17.66
N LEU A 24 13.25 -18.11 16.57
CA LEU A 24 14.12 -17.27 15.73
C LEU A 24 13.61 -15.83 15.76
N THR A 25 14.49 -14.89 16.05
CA THR A 25 14.19 -13.45 16.01
C THR A 25 14.69 -12.87 14.69
N LEU A 26 13.81 -12.16 13.98
CA LEU A 26 14.13 -11.48 12.72
C LEU A 26 14.20 -9.97 12.96
N HIS A 27 15.22 -9.30 12.43
CA HIS A 27 15.33 -7.85 12.54
C HIS A 27 14.67 -7.14 11.35
N LEU A 28 13.63 -6.38 11.66
CA LEU A 28 12.94 -5.53 10.71
C LEU A 28 13.53 -4.11 10.73
N ARG A 29 13.72 -3.52 9.55
CA ARG A 29 14.13 -2.12 9.40
C ARG A 29 13.07 -1.34 8.63
N PHE A 30 12.69 -0.19 9.17
CA PHE A 30 11.77 0.77 8.58
C PHE A 30 12.55 1.96 8.00
N ARG A 31 12.45 2.17 6.69
CA ARG A 31 13.12 3.24 5.93
C ARG A 31 12.12 3.97 5.03
N PRO A 32 11.32 4.89 5.60
CA PRO A 32 10.34 5.65 4.84
C PRO A 32 11.00 6.67 3.90
N HIS A 33 10.41 6.87 2.72
CA HIS A 33 10.83 7.89 1.75
C HIS A 33 9.93 9.13 1.78
N HIS A 34 8.72 9.01 2.34
CA HIS A 34 7.69 10.02 2.36
C HIS A 34 7.14 10.17 3.78
N SER A 35 6.76 11.38 4.18
CA SER A 35 6.17 11.64 5.50
C SER A 35 4.68 11.27 5.55
N ILE A 36 4.40 9.97 5.50
CA ILE A 36 3.05 9.38 5.50
C ILE A 36 2.94 8.21 6.51
N ALA A 37 1.73 7.68 6.63
CA ALA A 37 1.49 6.40 7.28
C ALA A 37 1.73 5.24 6.31
N TYR A 38 2.37 4.18 6.80
CA TYR A 38 2.74 2.99 6.07
C TYR A 38 2.12 1.77 6.71
N HIS A 39 1.47 0.95 5.88
CA HIS A 39 1.01 -0.38 6.24
C HIS A 39 1.50 -1.38 5.18
N ARG A 40 2.10 -2.48 5.64
CA ARG A 40 2.45 -3.61 4.78
C ARG A 40 2.10 -4.91 5.49
N ARG A 41 1.25 -5.72 4.86
CA ARG A 41 0.98 -7.09 5.33
C ARG A 41 1.96 -8.04 4.65
N THR A 42 2.72 -8.77 5.44
CA THR A 42 3.76 -9.70 4.96
C THR A 42 3.36 -11.13 5.28
N ALA A 43 3.50 -12.02 4.29
CA ALA A 43 3.22 -13.44 4.46
C ALA A 43 4.53 -14.16 4.83
N CYS A 44 4.48 -14.95 5.89
CA CYS A 44 5.50 -15.91 6.28
C CYS A 44 5.00 -17.30 5.90
N LEU A 45 5.59 -17.86 4.85
CA LEU A 45 5.23 -19.18 4.34
C LEU A 45 5.90 -20.24 5.21
N ILE A 46 5.09 -21.13 5.79
CA ILE A 46 5.56 -22.27 6.56
C ILE A 46 5.21 -23.53 5.78
N LEU A 47 6.20 -24.40 5.57
CA LEU A 47 6.00 -25.63 4.83
C LEU A 47 4.87 -26.45 5.48
N HIS A 48 3.95 -26.95 4.65
CA HIS A 48 2.79 -27.76 5.05
C HIS A 48 1.74 -27.07 5.93
N ARG A 49 1.71 -25.73 6.00
CA ARG A 49 0.69 -24.98 6.76
C ARG A 49 0.26 -23.71 6.02
N GLU A 50 -0.86 -23.15 6.47
CA GLU A 50 -1.31 -21.84 6.01
C GLU A 50 -0.29 -20.74 6.34
N PRO A 51 -0.13 -19.72 5.47
CA PRO A 51 0.76 -18.60 5.72
C PRO A 51 0.40 -17.86 7.01
N LEU A 52 1.43 -17.53 7.80
CA LEU A 52 1.26 -16.55 8.87
C LEU A 52 1.34 -15.15 8.27
N PHE A 53 0.57 -14.21 8.81
CA PHE A 53 0.59 -12.83 8.35
C PHE A 53 1.08 -11.89 9.45
N LEU A 54 2.02 -11.02 9.10
CA LEU A 54 2.53 -9.96 9.96
C LEU A 54 2.19 -8.60 9.36
N ASP A 55 1.46 -7.79 10.13
CA ASP A 55 1.17 -6.39 9.80
C ASP A 55 2.32 -5.50 10.29
N LEU A 56 3.00 -4.85 9.34
CA LEU A 56 4.03 -3.85 9.60
C LEU A 56 3.41 -2.47 9.49
N ILE A 57 3.54 -1.68 10.55
CA ILE A 57 2.95 -0.35 10.67
C ILE A 57 4.06 0.63 11.02
N GLY A 58 4.12 1.76 10.32
CA GLY A 58 5.06 2.82 10.60
C GLY A 58 4.50 4.16 10.17
N THR A 59 4.70 5.20 10.96
CA THR A 59 4.35 6.57 10.60
C THR A 59 5.59 7.42 10.57
N CYS A 60 5.81 8.10 9.45
CA CYS A 60 6.92 9.02 9.25
C CYS A 60 6.40 10.45 9.20
N HIS A 61 7.04 11.37 9.91
CA HIS A 61 6.72 12.79 9.87
C HIS A 61 7.94 13.62 9.46
N SER A 62 7.70 14.80 8.89
CA SER A 62 8.70 15.87 8.77
C SER A 62 8.29 17.06 9.63
N GLU A 63 9.12 18.10 9.68
CA GLU A 63 8.77 19.37 10.34
C GLU A 63 7.53 20.00 9.70
N GLN A 64 7.37 19.85 8.38
CA GLN A 64 6.31 20.46 7.59
C GLN A 64 5.04 19.59 7.51
N LEU A 65 5.17 18.27 7.68
CA LEU A 65 4.08 17.31 7.51
C LEU A 65 4.05 16.29 8.65
N LYS A 66 3.01 16.37 9.49
CA LYS A 66 2.74 15.43 10.58
C LYS A 66 1.48 14.61 10.27
N PRO A 67 1.60 13.41 9.68
CA PRO A 67 0.45 12.54 9.48
C PRO A 67 -0.09 12.01 10.81
N ALA A 68 -1.35 11.58 10.80
CA ALA A 68 -1.94 10.89 11.94
C ALA A 68 -1.22 9.57 12.24
N ILE A 69 -1.15 9.20 13.51
CA ILE A 69 -0.51 7.96 13.96
C ILE A 69 -1.42 6.77 13.59
N LEU A 70 -0.90 5.89 12.73
CA LEU A 70 -1.59 4.66 12.34
C LEU A 70 -1.34 3.59 13.40
N CYS A 71 -2.42 3.04 13.95
CA CYS A 71 -2.41 2.04 15.02
C CYS A 71 -3.07 0.73 14.55
N PRO A 72 -2.81 -0.41 15.21
CA PRO A 72 -3.43 -1.69 14.85
C PRO A 72 -4.98 -1.68 14.85
N ARG A 73 -5.60 -0.89 15.76
CA ARG A 73 -7.07 -0.74 15.81
C ARG A 73 -7.63 -0.15 14.52
N HIS A 74 -6.88 0.76 13.90
CA HIS A 74 -7.28 1.44 12.69
C HIS A 74 -7.27 0.50 11.49
N LEU A 75 -6.30 -0.42 11.41
CA LEU A 75 -6.30 -1.49 10.41
C LEU A 75 -7.49 -2.44 10.56
N ARG A 76 -7.93 -2.72 11.80
CA ARG A 76 -9.13 -3.54 12.05
C ARG A 76 -10.37 -2.85 11.51
N VAL A 77 -10.54 -1.55 11.80
CA VAL A 77 -11.66 -0.74 11.27
C VAL A 77 -11.60 -0.66 9.73
N TYR A 78 -10.42 -0.38 9.16
CA TYR A 78 -10.23 -0.37 7.71
C TYR A 78 -10.62 -1.70 7.04
N ARG A 79 -10.24 -2.85 7.62
CA ARG A 79 -10.62 -4.17 7.11
C ARG A 79 -12.13 -4.40 7.13
N LEU A 80 -12.81 -3.98 8.20
CA LEU A 80 -14.28 -4.04 8.26
C LEU A 80 -14.90 -3.17 7.17
N ASN A 81 -14.44 -1.93 7.02
CA ASN A 81 -14.94 -1.00 6.01
C ASN A 81 -14.64 -1.49 4.58
N LEU A 82 -13.52 -2.20 4.38
CA LEU A 82 -13.17 -2.83 3.10
C LEU A 82 -14.15 -3.94 2.74
N LEU A 83 -14.45 -4.84 3.68
CA LEU A 83 -15.43 -5.91 3.46
C LEU A 83 -16.84 -5.38 3.19
N ARG A 84 -17.15 -4.17 3.68
CA ARG A 84 -18.41 -3.46 3.45
C ARG A 84 -18.39 -2.59 2.19
N GLY A 85 -17.29 -2.58 1.42
CA GLY A 85 -17.14 -1.77 0.21
C GLY A 85 -17.03 -0.26 0.44
N LEU A 86 -16.95 0.19 1.69
CA LEU A 86 -16.98 1.62 2.06
C LEU A 86 -15.65 2.33 1.82
N THR A 87 -14.56 1.59 1.72
CA THR A 87 -13.23 2.16 1.45
C THR A 87 -13.04 2.65 0.00
N CYS A 88 -14.02 2.40 -0.90
CA CYS A 88 -14.04 3.01 -2.23
C CYS A 88 -14.43 4.49 -2.22
N TYR A 89 -15.00 4.98 -1.11
CA TYR A 89 -15.30 6.39 -0.90
C TYR A 89 -14.12 7.08 -0.21
N PRO A 90 -13.76 8.31 -0.62
CA PRO A 90 -12.77 9.09 0.09
C PRO A 90 -13.31 9.54 1.47
N PRO A 91 -12.43 9.86 2.43
CA PRO A 91 -12.80 10.13 3.81
C PRO A 91 -13.78 11.29 4.01
N ASP A 92 -13.70 12.32 3.18
CA ASP A 92 -14.61 13.48 3.20
C ASP A 92 -16.04 13.09 2.82
N ILE A 93 -16.21 12.21 1.83
CA ILE A 93 -17.52 11.66 1.48
C ILE A 93 -18.06 10.76 2.59
N LEU A 94 -17.20 9.92 3.20
CA LEU A 94 -17.60 9.09 4.34
C LEU A 94 -18.04 9.94 5.55
N SER A 95 -17.36 11.05 5.81
CA SER A 95 -17.75 12.00 6.85
C SER A 95 -19.11 12.62 6.55
N ALA A 96 -19.33 13.11 5.33
CA ALA A 96 -20.62 13.66 4.93
C ALA A 96 -21.75 12.63 5.03
N MET A 97 -21.51 11.38 4.64
CA MET A 97 -22.50 10.30 4.76
C MET A 97 -22.84 9.97 6.23
N LEU A 98 -21.88 10.10 7.16
CA LEU A 98 -22.14 9.98 8.60
C LEU A 98 -22.99 11.15 9.10
N ASP A 99 -22.63 12.38 8.72
CA ASP A 99 -23.37 13.58 9.13
C ASP A 99 -24.81 13.58 8.59
N GLU A 100 -25.01 13.05 7.38
CA GLU A 100 -26.32 12.83 6.75
C GLU A 100 -27.06 11.59 7.27
N HIS A 101 -26.52 10.88 8.27
CA HIS A 101 -27.10 9.67 8.87
C HIS A 101 -27.28 8.48 7.91
N LYS A 102 -26.64 8.51 6.73
CA LYS A 102 -26.60 7.39 5.78
C LYS A 102 -25.66 6.27 6.22
N LEU A 103 -24.68 6.61 7.06
CA LEU A 103 -23.78 5.69 7.73
C LEU A 103 -23.97 5.76 9.24
N GLN A 104 -23.64 4.65 9.91
CA GLN A 104 -23.47 4.59 11.35
C GLN A 104 -22.19 3.86 11.72
N LEU A 105 -21.73 4.07 12.94
CA LEU A 105 -20.63 3.29 13.52
C LEU A 105 -21.22 2.11 14.28
N ASP A 106 -20.64 0.93 14.07
CA ASP A 106 -20.91 -0.24 14.90
C ASP A 106 -20.12 -0.19 16.24
N GLU A 107 -20.37 -1.18 17.10
CA GLU A 107 -19.67 -1.34 18.38
C GLU A 107 -18.13 -1.47 18.25
N LYS A 108 -17.65 -1.85 17.07
CA LYS A 108 -16.22 -2.04 16.75
C LYS A 108 -15.61 -0.79 16.10
N GLY A 109 -16.39 0.29 15.94
CA GLY A 109 -15.99 1.52 15.26
C GLY A 109 -15.94 1.43 13.74
N GLY A 110 -16.48 0.36 13.14
CA GLY A 110 -16.59 0.19 11.70
C GLY A 110 -17.84 0.90 11.15
N LEU A 111 -17.74 1.42 9.93
CA LEU A 111 -18.84 2.07 9.22
C LEU A 111 -19.83 1.03 8.70
N VAL A 112 -21.12 1.29 8.83
CA VAL A 112 -22.22 0.44 8.37
C VAL A 112 -23.20 1.29 7.58
N LEU A 113 -23.60 0.82 6.41
CA LEU A 113 -24.71 1.40 5.65
C LEU A 113 -26.02 1.02 6.30
N GLN A 114 -26.94 1.97 6.42
CA GLN A 114 -28.29 1.68 6.91
C GLN A 114 -29.11 0.85 5.91
N GLU A 115 -28.76 0.88 4.64
CA GLU A 115 -29.42 0.12 3.57
C GLU A 115 -28.49 -0.97 3.02
N ASP A 116 -28.97 -2.21 3.01
CA ASP A 116 -28.21 -3.38 2.57
C ASP A 116 -27.95 -3.33 1.06
N THR A 117 -26.77 -2.82 0.70
CA THR A 117 -26.20 -3.01 -0.63
C THR A 117 -24.98 -3.93 -0.50
N ALA A 118 -25.10 -5.13 -1.07
CA ALA A 118 -24.00 -6.07 -1.12
C ALA A 118 -22.90 -5.54 -2.04
N PHE A 119 -21.85 -4.96 -1.47
CA PHE A 119 -20.64 -4.60 -2.21
C PHE A 119 -19.62 -5.71 -2.08
N PHE A 120 -19.20 -6.26 -3.22
CA PHE A 120 -18.00 -7.10 -3.25
C PHE A 120 -16.76 -6.20 -3.09
N PRO A 121 -15.80 -6.56 -2.23
CA PRO A 121 -14.59 -5.77 -2.05
C PRO A 121 -13.77 -5.81 -3.34
N LEU A 122 -13.87 -4.73 -4.13
CA LEU A 122 -13.03 -4.50 -5.29
C LEU A 122 -11.71 -3.87 -4.84
N PRO A 123 -10.58 -4.22 -5.48
CA PRO A 123 -9.31 -3.54 -5.22
C PRO A 123 -9.45 -2.06 -5.55
N HIS A 124 -9.03 -1.19 -4.63
CA HIS A 124 -9.05 0.27 -4.86
C HIS A 124 -8.20 0.67 -6.06
N VAL A 125 -7.12 -0.06 -6.26
CA VAL A 125 -6.13 0.20 -7.30
C VAL A 125 -5.70 -1.12 -7.92
N THR A 126 -5.62 -1.17 -9.24
CA THR A 126 -5.05 -2.30 -9.99
C THR A 126 -3.86 -1.85 -10.81
N VAL A 127 -2.95 -2.77 -11.09
CA VAL A 127 -1.74 -2.53 -11.88
C VAL A 127 -1.65 -3.54 -13.03
N GLN A 128 -1.36 -3.08 -14.24
CA GLN A 128 -1.19 -3.94 -15.42
C GLN A 128 -0.06 -3.44 -16.34
N PRO A 129 0.85 -4.33 -16.79
CA PRO A 129 1.01 -5.72 -16.33
C PRO A 129 1.52 -5.77 -14.89
N SER A 130 1.27 -6.88 -14.18
CA SER A 130 1.80 -7.11 -12.83
C SER A 130 3.28 -7.48 -12.82
N GLU A 131 3.83 -7.86 -13.98
CA GLU A 131 5.21 -8.30 -14.17
C GLU A 131 5.77 -7.71 -15.47
N LEU A 132 7.04 -7.33 -15.46
CA LEU A 132 7.74 -6.78 -16.62
C LEU A 132 9.02 -7.58 -16.87
N THR A 133 9.23 -7.97 -18.12
CA THR A 133 10.37 -8.80 -18.54
C THR A 133 11.19 -8.09 -19.60
N PHE A 134 12.51 -7.97 -19.41
CA PHE A 134 13.41 -7.21 -20.29
C PHE A 134 14.42 -8.10 -21.04
N TYR A 135 13.96 -9.22 -21.62
CA TYR A 135 14.85 -10.24 -22.22
C TYR A 135 15.32 -9.93 -23.66
N ALA A 136 14.48 -9.31 -24.50
CA ALA A 136 14.77 -9.10 -25.92
C ALA A 136 14.02 -7.89 -26.54
N GLY A 137 13.61 -6.94 -25.70
CA GLY A 137 12.74 -5.82 -26.08
C GLY A 137 13.35 -4.46 -25.77
N PRO A 138 12.55 -3.39 -25.82
CA PRO A 138 13.01 -2.07 -25.42
C PRO A 138 13.49 -2.13 -23.96
N ALA A 139 14.58 -1.43 -23.66
CA ALA A 139 15.05 -1.20 -22.30
C ALA A 139 14.04 -0.39 -21.45
N SER A 140 12.89 -0.03 -22.01
CA SER A 140 11.84 0.70 -21.35
C SER A 140 10.47 0.10 -21.68
N GLN A 141 9.65 -0.13 -20.66
CA GLN A 141 8.28 -0.62 -20.76
C GLN A 141 7.35 0.23 -19.88
N SER A 142 6.05 0.11 -20.09
CA SER A 142 5.06 0.86 -19.30
C SER A 142 4.27 -0.06 -18.39
N VAL A 143 3.86 0.48 -17.25
CA VAL A 143 2.90 -0.12 -16.34
C VAL A 143 1.76 0.87 -16.09
N SER A 144 0.53 0.41 -16.26
CA SER A 144 -0.68 1.20 -16.04
C SER A 144 -1.22 0.95 -14.64
N ILE A 145 -1.55 2.03 -13.93
CA ILE A 145 -2.24 1.98 -12.64
C ILE A 145 -3.64 2.54 -12.82
N THR A 146 -4.66 1.78 -12.41
CA THR A 146 -6.07 2.18 -12.47
C THR A 146 -6.62 2.42 -11.08
N ASN A 147 -7.28 3.56 -10.88
CA ASN A 147 -8.02 3.91 -9.67
C ASN A 147 -9.49 3.52 -9.82
N HIS A 148 -9.96 2.59 -9.00
CA HIS A 148 -11.36 2.14 -8.94
C HIS A 148 -12.18 2.84 -7.85
N THR A 149 -11.58 3.78 -7.12
CA THR A 149 -12.25 4.54 -6.07
C THR A 149 -13.02 5.73 -6.64
N LYS A 150 -13.90 6.29 -5.80
CA LYS A 150 -14.66 7.51 -6.08
C LYS A 150 -13.89 8.78 -5.69
N GLY A 151 -12.67 8.63 -5.17
CA GLY A 151 -11.82 9.73 -4.72
C GLY A 151 -10.55 9.88 -5.57
N LYS A 152 -9.96 11.07 -5.51
CA LYS A 152 -8.66 11.32 -6.13
C LYS A 152 -7.56 10.72 -5.27
N LEU A 153 -6.65 9.97 -5.90
CA LEU A 153 -5.49 9.38 -5.25
C LEU A 153 -4.22 10.15 -5.63
N THR A 154 -3.23 10.12 -4.77
CA THR A 154 -1.84 10.48 -5.07
C THR A 154 -1.02 9.18 -4.99
N LEU A 155 -0.38 8.82 -6.10
CA LEU A 155 0.52 7.69 -6.24
C LEU A 155 1.93 8.13 -5.88
N LEU A 156 2.61 7.37 -5.03
CA LEU A 156 3.95 7.68 -4.51
C LEU A 156 4.85 6.46 -4.67
N TRP A 157 5.72 6.48 -5.67
CA TRP A 157 6.71 5.43 -5.89
C TRP A 157 7.86 5.56 -4.88
N THR A 158 8.40 4.41 -4.50
CA THR A 158 9.60 4.29 -3.66
C THR A 158 10.72 3.68 -4.50
N PRO A 159 11.58 4.52 -5.12
CA PRO A 159 12.64 4.02 -5.98
C PRO A 159 13.70 3.31 -5.15
N ALA A 160 14.19 2.20 -5.69
CA ALA A 160 15.28 1.45 -5.11
C ALA A 160 16.62 2.12 -5.43
N SER A 161 17.35 2.58 -4.41
CA SER A 161 18.72 3.08 -4.57
C SER A 161 19.61 2.00 -5.17
N ASP A 162 20.34 2.31 -6.24
CA ASP A 162 21.21 1.38 -6.99
C ASP A 162 20.53 0.19 -7.70
N SER A 163 19.20 0.21 -7.83
CA SER A 163 18.50 -0.73 -8.72
C SER A 163 18.82 -0.45 -10.19
N PRO A 164 19.00 -1.49 -11.03
CA PRO A 164 19.09 -1.31 -12.48
C PRO A 164 17.73 -0.94 -13.10
N PHE A 165 16.64 -1.00 -12.33
CA PHE A 165 15.31 -0.59 -12.74
C PHE A 165 14.97 0.77 -12.13
N SER A 166 14.54 1.72 -12.97
CA SER A 166 14.01 3.02 -12.57
C SER A 166 12.57 3.18 -13.06
N ILE A 167 11.77 3.98 -12.36
CA ILE A 167 10.37 4.26 -12.71
C ILE A 167 10.11 5.76 -12.66
N GLY A 168 9.30 6.27 -13.60
CA GLY A 168 8.93 7.68 -13.64
C GLY A 168 7.54 7.93 -14.24
N PRO A 169 6.85 9.01 -13.81
CA PRO A 169 7.22 9.91 -12.72
C PRO A 169 7.11 9.26 -11.32
N LEU A 170 7.84 9.77 -10.31
CA LEU A 170 7.83 9.21 -8.95
C LEU A 170 6.57 9.55 -8.14
N SER A 171 5.85 10.60 -8.54
CA SER A 171 4.57 10.98 -7.96
C SER A 171 3.60 11.37 -9.05
N CYS A 172 2.34 10.95 -8.91
CA CYS A 172 1.28 11.32 -9.84
C CYS A 172 -0.06 11.37 -9.13
N ASP A 173 -0.83 12.41 -9.42
CA ASP A 173 -2.21 12.52 -8.99
C ASP A 173 -3.11 11.76 -9.98
N LEU A 174 -3.87 10.78 -9.48
CA LEU A 174 -4.76 9.93 -10.25
C LEU A 174 -6.23 10.20 -9.89
N SER A 175 -6.98 10.73 -10.86
CA SER A 175 -8.41 11.03 -10.71
C SER A 175 -9.26 9.77 -10.49
N PRO A 176 -10.47 9.89 -9.91
CA PRO A 176 -11.41 8.78 -9.76
C PRO A 176 -11.69 8.08 -11.09
N LEU A 177 -11.76 6.74 -11.06
CA LEU A 177 -12.14 5.92 -12.22
C LEU A 177 -11.27 6.15 -13.48
N LYS A 178 -9.99 6.50 -13.28
CA LYS A 178 -9.01 6.75 -14.35
C LYS A 178 -7.79 5.86 -14.20
N SER A 179 -7.05 5.74 -15.30
CA SER A 179 -5.74 5.09 -15.35
C SER A 179 -4.64 6.08 -15.71
N THR A 180 -3.42 5.78 -15.29
CA THR A 180 -2.22 6.51 -15.71
C THR A 180 -1.06 5.54 -15.88
N ASP A 181 -0.16 5.86 -16.82
CA ASP A 181 0.97 5.01 -17.16
C ASP A 181 2.26 5.56 -16.55
N PHE A 182 3.07 4.63 -16.05
CA PHE A 182 4.42 4.90 -15.57
C PHE A 182 5.42 4.14 -16.43
N ARG A 183 6.53 4.80 -16.74
CA ARG A 183 7.59 4.21 -17.54
C ARG A 183 8.63 3.57 -16.63
N VAL A 184 8.87 2.28 -16.83
CA VAL A 184 9.93 1.50 -16.17
C VAL A 184 11.08 1.31 -17.15
N THR A 185 12.27 1.70 -16.75
CA THR A 185 13.48 1.62 -17.57
C THR A 185 14.53 0.75 -16.89
N TYR A 186 15.12 -0.16 -17.66
CA TYR A 186 16.16 -1.10 -17.26
C TYR A 186 17.53 -0.64 -17.79
N THR A 187 18.39 -0.20 -16.89
CA THR A 187 19.76 0.28 -17.14
C THR A 187 20.75 -0.47 -16.24
N PRO A 188 21.13 -1.70 -16.58
CA PRO A 188 22.05 -2.50 -15.78
C PRO A 188 23.47 -1.92 -15.79
N ARG A 189 24.10 -1.83 -14.62
CA ARG A 189 25.53 -1.49 -14.50
C ARG A 189 26.43 -2.71 -14.76
N GLN A 190 25.92 -3.91 -14.50
CA GLN A 190 26.62 -5.19 -14.66
C GLN A 190 25.87 -6.08 -15.65
N HIS A 191 26.61 -6.63 -16.61
CA HIS A 191 26.09 -7.50 -17.66
C HIS A 191 26.26 -8.98 -17.29
N ASN A 192 25.55 -9.87 -18.00
CA ASN A 192 25.62 -11.34 -17.84
C ASN A 192 25.24 -11.86 -16.45
N ILE A 193 24.39 -11.12 -15.72
CA ILE A 193 23.82 -11.55 -14.45
C ILE A 193 22.30 -11.37 -14.47
N PHE A 194 21.60 -12.15 -13.64
CA PHE A 194 20.17 -12.02 -13.48
C PHE A 194 19.82 -10.84 -12.56
N HIS A 195 18.95 -9.96 -13.05
CA HIS A 195 18.44 -8.81 -12.31
C HIS A 195 16.93 -8.96 -12.09
N ALA A 196 16.50 -8.76 -10.85
CA ALA A 196 15.10 -8.70 -10.47
C ALA A 196 14.92 -7.62 -9.40
N ALA A 197 13.77 -6.96 -9.40
CA ALA A 197 13.39 -5.98 -8.40
C ALA A 197 11.87 -5.97 -8.21
N GLN A 198 11.43 -5.62 -7.01
CA GLN A 198 10.03 -5.33 -6.73
C GLN A 198 9.84 -3.80 -6.68
N LEU A 199 8.91 -3.29 -7.47
CA LEU A 199 8.54 -1.87 -7.42
C LEU A 199 7.43 -1.68 -6.37
N GLU A 200 7.57 -0.68 -5.50
CA GLU A 200 6.60 -0.37 -4.44
C GLU A 200 6.03 1.04 -4.64
N CYS A 201 4.70 1.12 -4.72
CA CYS A 201 3.92 2.36 -4.88
C CYS A 201 2.86 2.44 -3.78
N PHE A 202 2.77 3.60 -3.13
CA PHE A 202 1.71 3.90 -2.18
C PHE A 202 0.64 4.74 -2.85
N ALA A 203 -0.62 4.29 -2.76
CA ALA A 203 -1.77 5.06 -3.22
C ALA A 203 -2.49 5.65 -2.01
N VAL A 204 -2.57 6.98 -1.93
CA VAL A 204 -3.14 7.69 -0.78
C VAL A 204 -4.25 8.62 -1.28
N TYR A 205 -5.40 8.66 -0.60
CA TYR A 205 -6.41 9.66 -0.92
C TYR A 205 -5.85 11.08 -0.79
N LYS A 206 -6.13 11.92 -1.78
CA LYS A 206 -5.77 13.33 -1.74
C LYS A 206 -6.80 14.08 -0.90
N VAL A 207 -6.49 14.24 0.38
CA VAL A 207 -7.36 14.86 1.38
C VAL A 207 -6.93 16.32 1.61
N ASN A 208 -7.89 17.25 1.60
CA ASN A 208 -7.67 18.65 1.93
C ASN A 208 -7.26 18.83 3.40
N ARG A 209 -6.55 19.91 3.74
CA ARG A 209 -5.99 20.13 5.11
C ARG A 209 -7.02 19.98 6.23
N ALA A 210 -8.27 20.41 6.02
CA ALA A 210 -9.34 20.32 7.02
C ALA A 210 -9.79 18.88 7.34
N SER A 211 -9.75 17.97 6.36
CA SER A 211 -10.20 16.58 6.52
C SER A 211 -9.10 15.61 6.98
N ARG A 212 -7.86 16.10 7.21
CA ARG A 212 -6.75 15.28 7.72
C ARG A 212 -6.91 14.86 9.18
N GLU A 213 -7.59 15.69 9.98
CA GLU A 213 -7.85 15.40 11.39
C GLU A 213 -8.97 14.34 11.55
N GLN A 214 -10.03 14.41 10.73
CA GLN A 214 -11.11 13.41 10.67
C GLN A 214 -10.74 12.11 9.92
N CYS A 215 -9.75 12.13 9.02
CA CYS A 215 -9.23 10.90 8.39
C CYS A 215 -8.70 9.89 9.41
N SER A 216 -8.15 10.39 10.52
CA SER A 216 -7.57 9.58 11.60
C SER A 216 -8.59 8.83 12.44
N SER A 217 -9.88 9.16 12.32
CA SER A 217 -10.96 8.47 13.01
C SER A 217 -11.75 7.52 12.11
N LEU A 218 -11.71 7.70 10.79
CA LEU A 218 -12.58 6.96 9.84
C LEU A 218 -11.84 6.05 8.87
N THR A 219 -10.56 6.33 8.60
CA THR A 219 -9.71 5.53 7.69
C THR A 219 -8.31 5.26 8.24
N GLY A 220 -7.99 5.87 9.38
CA GLY A 220 -6.66 5.99 9.91
C GLY A 220 -6.58 5.59 11.34
#